data_AF-A0A7Y1UJG5-F1
#
_entry.id   AF-A0A7Y1UJG5-F1
#
_cell.length_a   1.000
_cell.length_b   1.000
_cell.length_c   1.000
_cell.angle_alpha   90.00
_cell.angle_beta   90.00
_cell.angle_gamma   90.00
#
_symmetry.space_group_name_H-M   'P 1'
#
loop_
_entity.id
_entity.type
_entity.pdbx_description
1 polymer ?
#
loop_
_entity_poly.entity_id
_entity_poly.type
_entity_poly.pdbx_seq_one_letter_code
_entity_poly.pdbx_strand_id
1 'polypeptide(L)'
;NIVNGEVRNRTAELAPDVGSFDFISSFGEDALGNLYIVDMGNLGTPDGQGLGEVFRIDGPGPVLAITGFSYDASSGSAELSFTGHPCAVYKLTEAGDLGFSTPAVDPVPLTGATVGTLSGNEVTTDASGHATVQFNLGNVNAATFVRVESP
;
A
#
# COMPACT_ATOMS: atom_id res chain seq x y z
N ASN A 1 1.55 25.89 22.06
CA ASN A 1 2.44 26.60 23.01
C ASN A 1 2.47 28.08 22.69
N ILE A 2 1.99 28.92 23.62
CA ILE A 2 2.18 30.37 23.57
C ILE A 2 3.40 30.68 24.42
N VAL A 3 4.40 31.34 23.86
CA VAL A 3 5.57 31.83 24.60
C VAL A 3 5.55 33.35 24.49
N ASN A 4 5.57 34.05 25.62
CA ASN A 4 5.52 35.51 25.67
C ASN A 4 4.36 36.16 24.88
N GLY A 5 3.21 35.48 24.79
CA GLY A 5 2.02 36.01 24.12
C GLY A 5 2.00 35.85 22.59
N GLU A 6 3.05 35.29 21.98
CA GLU A 6 3.08 35.02 20.55
C GLU A 6 2.83 33.54 20.25
N VAL A 7 2.04 33.29 19.20
CA VAL A 7 1.87 31.95 18.64
C VAL A 7 3.14 31.61 17.87
N ARG A 8 3.99 30.78 18.47
CA ARG A 8 5.20 30.30 17.81
C ARG A 8 4.82 29.19 16.83
N ASN A 9 5.08 29.41 15.54
CA ASN A 9 5.00 28.36 14.53
C ASN A 9 6.13 27.35 14.77
N ARG A 10 5.77 26.12 15.13
CA ARG A 10 6.71 25.00 15.37
C ARG A 10 6.63 23.93 14.28
N THR A 11 6.06 24.22 13.11
CA THR A 11 5.89 23.22 12.03
C THR A 11 7.22 22.56 11.63
N ALA A 12 8.34 23.29 11.66
CA ALA A 12 9.66 22.73 11.35
C ALA A 12 10.22 21.83 12.46
N GLU A 13 9.76 21.98 13.70
CA GLU A 13 10.13 21.11 14.84
C GLU A 13 9.28 19.83 14.89
N LEU A 14 8.28 19.72 14.00
CA LEU A 14 7.48 18.53 13.74
C LEU A 14 7.85 17.87 12.40
N ALA A 15 8.91 18.36 11.74
CA ALA A 15 9.43 17.68 10.56
C ALA A 15 10.14 16.42 11.05
N PRO A 16 9.68 15.21 10.67
CA PRO A 16 10.32 13.98 11.10
C PRO A 16 11.75 13.94 10.57
N ASP A 17 12.72 13.65 11.43
CA ASP A 17 13.99 13.11 10.99
C ASP A 17 13.74 11.65 10.56
N VAL A 18 14.34 11.24 9.45
CA VAL A 18 14.20 9.85 9.00
C VAL A 18 15.15 9.01 9.86
N GLY A 19 14.66 8.62 11.05
CA GLY A 19 15.45 7.96 12.10
C GLY A 19 14.68 6.91 12.90
N SER A 20 15.39 6.21 13.78
CA SER A 20 14.88 5.14 14.65
C SER A 20 14.03 5.67 15.80
N PHE A 21 13.06 4.88 16.26
CA PHE A 21 12.35 5.12 17.51
C PHE A 21 13.32 4.90 18.69
N ASP A 22 13.71 5.98 19.35
CA ASP A 22 14.75 5.94 20.39
C ASP A 22 14.15 6.04 21.79
N PHE A 23 13.12 6.89 21.98
CA PHE A 23 12.44 7.01 23.27
C PHE A 23 10.96 7.36 23.16
N ILE A 24 10.10 6.33 23.22
CA ILE A 24 8.65 6.50 23.28
C ILE A 24 8.27 7.19 24.60
N SER A 25 7.85 8.44 24.49
CA SER A 25 7.45 9.27 25.63
C SER A 25 5.97 9.14 25.99
N SER A 26 5.12 8.95 24.98
CA SER A 26 3.67 8.87 25.14
C SER A 26 2.99 8.31 23.89
N PHE A 27 1.71 7.98 24.06
CA PHE A 27 0.79 7.62 22.99
C PHE A 27 -0.32 8.67 22.90
N GLY A 28 -0.85 8.87 21.70
CA GLY A 28 -1.98 9.77 21.45
C GLY A 28 -3.01 9.14 20.53
N GLU A 29 -4.25 9.63 20.62
CA GLU A 29 -5.34 9.30 19.70
C GLU A 29 -5.97 10.63 19.26
N ASP A 30 -6.24 10.79 17.96
CA ASP A 30 -6.99 11.96 17.48
C ASP A 30 -8.52 11.72 17.56
N ALA A 31 -9.32 12.72 17.19
CA ALA A 31 -10.78 12.61 17.22
C ALA A 31 -11.37 11.59 16.22
N LEU A 32 -10.55 11.10 15.29
CA LEU A 32 -10.93 10.10 14.29
C LEU A 32 -10.48 8.68 14.68
N GLY A 33 -9.80 8.52 15.82
CA GLY A 33 -9.29 7.24 16.30
C GLY A 33 -7.93 6.84 15.73
N ASN A 34 -7.22 7.76 15.04
CA ASN A 34 -5.87 7.48 14.59
C ASN A 34 -4.92 7.49 15.78
N LEU A 35 -4.02 6.51 15.85
CA LEU A 35 -3.08 6.37 16.95
C LEU A 35 -1.74 7.00 16.58
N TYR A 36 -1.07 7.57 17.59
CA TYR A 36 0.21 8.26 17.43
C TYR A 36 1.19 7.86 18.53
N ILE A 37 2.47 7.85 18.18
CA ILE A 37 3.60 7.69 19.10
C ILE A 37 4.35 9.02 19.15
N VAL A 38 4.63 9.49 20.35
CA VAL A 38 5.51 10.65 20.55
C VAL A 38 6.88 10.13 20.94
N ASP A 39 7.88 10.33 20.08
CA ASP A 39 9.29 10.15 20.41
C ASP A 39 9.82 11.50 20.93
N MET A 40 10.57 11.53 22.03
CA MET A 40 11.17 12.79 22.51
C MET A 40 12.65 12.94 22.17
N GLY A 41 13.23 12.00 21.42
CA GLY A 41 14.67 11.91 21.23
C GLY A 41 15.37 11.61 22.55
N ASN A 42 16.50 10.91 22.49
CA ASN A 42 17.29 10.65 23.68
C ASN A 42 17.92 11.96 24.19
N LEU A 43 17.67 12.35 25.44
CA LEU A 43 18.36 13.45 26.13
C LEU A 43 19.85 13.14 26.43
N GLY A 44 20.58 12.46 25.51
CA GLY A 44 21.93 11.99 25.78
C GLY A 44 22.82 11.43 24.66
N THR A 45 22.45 11.44 23.37
CA THR A 45 23.34 10.99 22.24
C THR A 45 23.22 11.91 21.00
N PRO A 46 24.04 11.79 19.91
CA PRO A 46 24.97 12.82 19.45
C PRO A 46 24.43 13.79 18.37
N ASP A 47 23.17 13.70 17.99
CA ASP A 47 22.52 14.67 17.08
C ASP A 47 22.16 15.97 17.84
N GLY A 48 21.99 15.90 19.16
CA GLY A 48 21.97 17.05 20.07
C GLY A 48 20.79 18.00 19.89
N GLN A 49 19.76 17.64 19.12
CA GLN A 49 18.68 18.56 18.78
C GLN A 49 17.43 18.41 19.67
N GLY A 50 17.23 17.26 20.34
CA GLY A 50 16.13 17.08 21.30
C GLY A 50 14.76 17.45 20.74
N LEU A 51 14.57 17.25 19.43
CA LEU A 51 13.32 17.57 18.75
C LEU A 51 12.43 16.34 18.87
N GLY A 52 11.36 16.47 19.66
CA GLY A 52 10.37 15.40 19.75
C GLY A 52 9.61 15.24 18.44
N GLU A 53 9.35 14.01 18.06
CA GLU A 53 8.66 13.61 16.84
C GLU A 53 7.30 13.00 17.16
N VAL A 54 6.35 13.16 16.26
CA VAL A 54 5.03 12.53 16.37
C VAL A 54 4.83 11.65 15.15
N PHE A 55 4.84 10.34 15.38
CA PHE A 55 4.60 9.33 14.36
C PHE A 55 3.14 8.89 14.41
N ARG A 56 2.48 8.77 13.26
CA ARG A 56 1.17 8.09 13.19
C ARG A 56 1.40 6.60 13.07
N ILE A 57 0.70 5.81 13.88
CA ILE A 57 0.58 4.37 13.67
C ILE A 57 -0.43 4.18 12.55
N ASP A 58 0.07 3.92 11.36
CA ASP A 58 -0.76 3.34 10.33
C ASP A 58 -0.99 1.87 10.72
N GLY A 59 -2.26 1.48 10.88
CA GLY A 59 -2.62 0.07 10.98
C GLY A 59 -2.01 -0.70 9.80
N PRO A 60 -1.97 -2.05 9.84
CA PRO A 60 -1.57 -2.78 8.64
C PRO A 60 -2.46 -2.27 7.52
N GLY A 61 -1.85 -1.60 6.53
CA GLY A 61 -2.58 -1.12 5.36
C GLY A 61 -3.38 -2.27 4.76
N PRO A 62 -4.33 -2.00 3.85
CA PRO A 62 -5.14 -3.06 3.28
C PRO A 62 -4.22 -4.19 2.80
N VAL A 63 -4.38 -5.36 3.40
CA VAL A 63 -3.54 -6.51 3.10
C VAL A 63 -3.79 -6.86 1.65
N LEU A 64 -2.70 -7.10 0.90
CA LEU A 64 -2.81 -7.55 -0.47
C LEU A 64 -3.60 -8.88 -0.49
N ALA A 65 -4.81 -8.84 -1.03
CA ALA A 65 -5.71 -9.98 -1.03
C ALA A 65 -6.60 -9.98 -2.26
N ILE A 66 -6.73 -11.13 -2.91
CA ILE A 66 -7.72 -11.34 -3.96
C ILE A 66 -9.08 -11.46 -3.29
N THR A 67 -10.02 -10.61 -3.69
CA THR A 67 -11.39 -10.55 -3.13
C THR A 67 -12.44 -11.11 -4.08
N GLY A 68 -12.11 -11.22 -5.37
CA GLY A 68 -13.01 -11.79 -6.38
C GLY A 68 -12.26 -12.24 -7.62
N PHE A 69 -12.78 -13.27 -8.27
CA PHE A 69 -12.31 -13.74 -9.56
C PHE A 69 -13.48 -14.31 -10.36
N SER A 70 -13.59 -13.90 -11.63
CA SER A 70 -14.55 -14.46 -12.58
C SER A 70 -13.84 -14.81 -13.89
N TYR A 71 -14.30 -15.87 -14.55
CA TYR A 71 -13.74 -16.39 -15.79
C TYR A 71 -14.83 -16.92 -16.70
N ASP A 72 -14.81 -16.52 -17.97
CA ASP A 72 -15.65 -17.05 -19.03
C ASP A 72 -14.84 -17.99 -19.94
N ALA A 73 -15.10 -19.28 -19.81
CA ALA A 73 -14.42 -20.32 -20.58
C ALA A 73 -14.70 -20.29 -22.09
N SER A 74 -15.74 -19.58 -22.53
CA SER A 74 -16.07 -19.48 -23.96
C SER A 74 -15.23 -18.43 -24.68
N SER A 75 -14.81 -17.39 -23.97
CA SER A 75 -14.09 -16.23 -24.53
C SER A 75 -12.68 -16.05 -23.97
N GLY A 76 -12.35 -16.73 -22.87
CA GLY A 76 -11.12 -16.54 -22.12
C GLY A 76 -11.09 -15.28 -21.26
N SER A 77 -12.18 -14.51 -21.23
CA SER A 77 -12.28 -13.25 -20.48
C SER A 77 -12.23 -13.53 -18.98
N ALA A 78 -11.42 -12.77 -18.26
CA ALA A 78 -11.29 -12.85 -16.81
C ALA A 78 -11.38 -11.46 -16.17
N GLU A 79 -11.96 -11.40 -14.97
CA GLU A 79 -11.98 -10.22 -14.12
C GLU A 79 -11.52 -10.60 -12.71
N LEU A 80 -10.55 -9.86 -12.16
CA LEU A 80 -9.98 -10.08 -10.84
C LEU A 80 -10.13 -8.81 -10.00
N SER A 81 -10.70 -8.95 -8.80
CA SER A 81 -10.78 -7.89 -7.80
C SER A 81 -9.82 -8.18 -6.65
N PHE A 82 -9.13 -7.14 -6.17
CA PHE A 82 -8.21 -7.25 -5.04
C PHE A 82 -8.19 -5.99 -4.18
N THR A 83 -7.69 -6.15 -2.95
CA THR A 83 -7.31 -5.06 -2.05
C THR A 83 -5.79 -4.93 -1.97
N GLY A 84 -5.29 -3.73 -1.72
CA GLY A 84 -3.88 -3.43 -1.48
C GLY A 84 -3.74 -2.02 -0.88
N HIS A 85 -2.52 -1.49 -0.77
CA HIS A 85 -2.31 -0.12 -0.30
C HIS A 85 -3.07 0.89 -1.19
N PRO A 86 -3.71 1.93 -0.63
CA PRO A 86 -4.37 2.97 -1.40
C PRO A 86 -3.42 3.68 -2.36
N CYS A 87 -3.89 3.98 -3.57
CA CYS A 87 -3.12 4.67 -4.61
C CYS A 87 -1.77 4.00 -4.96
N ALA A 88 -1.63 2.70 -4.72
CA ALA A 88 -0.41 1.94 -4.99
C ALA A 88 -0.54 1.18 -6.32
N VAL A 89 0.61 1.00 -6.99
CA VAL A 89 0.71 0.33 -8.28
C VAL A 89 0.94 -1.16 -8.07
N TYR A 90 0.25 -1.99 -8.86
CA TYR A 90 0.35 -3.44 -8.86
C TYR A 90 0.42 -3.98 -10.28
N LYS A 91 1.01 -5.17 -10.42
CA LYS A 91 1.00 -5.97 -11.65
C LYS A 91 0.42 -7.35 -11.38
N LEU A 92 -0.07 -8.00 -12.44
CA LEU A 92 -0.50 -9.39 -12.39
C LEU A 92 0.56 -10.27 -13.05
N THR A 93 0.81 -11.43 -12.46
CA THR A 93 1.60 -12.50 -13.07
C THR A 93 0.74 -13.73 -13.21
N GLU A 94 0.81 -14.38 -14.36
CA GLU A 94 0.16 -15.66 -14.66
C GLU A 94 1.22 -16.76 -14.74
N ALA A 95 0.93 -17.98 -14.29
CA ALA A 95 1.77 -19.16 -14.51
C ALA A 95 0.97 -20.46 -14.60
N GLY A 96 1.60 -21.52 -15.14
CA GLY A 96 1.02 -22.87 -15.18
C GLY A 96 1.14 -23.66 -13.87
N ASP A 97 1.81 -23.12 -12.86
CA ASP A 97 2.07 -23.77 -11.58
C ASP A 97 1.99 -22.79 -10.39
N LEU A 98 1.67 -23.31 -9.20
CA LEU A 98 1.60 -22.52 -7.96
C LEU A 98 2.94 -21.93 -7.52
N GLY A 99 4.06 -22.48 -8.02
CA GLY A 99 5.39 -21.93 -7.78
C GLY A 99 5.73 -20.75 -8.68
N PHE A 100 4.87 -20.41 -9.64
CA PHE A 100 5.09 -19.37 -10.65
C PHE A 100 6.44 -19.53 -11.37
N SER A 101 6.81 -20.79 -11.65
CA SER A 101 8.15 -21.13 -12.10
C SER A 101 8.26 -21.30 -13.62
N THR A 102 7.19 -21.72 -14.32
CA THR A 102 7.22 -21.89 -15.79
C THR A 102 5.82 -22.02 -16.46
N PRO A 103 5.68 -21.57 -17.72
CA PRO A 103 6.07 -20.23 -18.15
C PRO A 103 5.22 -19.20 -17.41
N ALA A 104 5.87 -18.14 -16.92
CA ALA A 104 5.16 -17.02 -16.31
C ALA A 104 4.93 -15.92 -17.35
N VAL A 105 3.70 -15.41 -17.46
CA VAL A 105 3.41 -14.17 -18.19
C VAL A 105 3.48 -13.04 -17.18
N ASP A 106 4.53 -12.22 -17.28
CA ASP A 106 4.82 -11.11 -16.36
C ASP A 106 5.23 -9.85 -17.15
N PRO A 107 4.42 -8.77 -17.13
CA PRO A 107 3.08 -8.69 -16.58
C PRO A 107 2.03 -9.32 -17.52
N VAL A 108 0.93 -9.81 -16.95
CA VAL A 108 -0.27 -10.19 -17.70
C VAL A 108 -0.79 -8.99 -18.50
N PRO A 109 -1.06 -9.12 -19.81
CA PRO A 109 -1.67 -8.05 -20.59
C PRO A 109 -3.08 -7.72 -20.06
N LEU A 110 -3.23 -6.51 -19.52
CA LEU A 110 -4.52 -6.03 -19.01
C LEU A 110 -5.29 -5.34 -20.12
N THR A 111 -6.59 -5.62 -20.21
CA THR A 111 -7.49 -5.03 -21.21
C THR A 111 -8.34 -3.89 -20.65
N GLY A 112 -8.45 -3.79 -19.32
CA GLY A 112 -9.22 -2.74 -18.66
C GLY A 112 -9.13 -2.79 -17.14
N ALA A 113 -9.63 -1.72 -16.51
CA ALA A 113 -9.89 -1.67 -15.07
C ALA A 113 -11.26 -1.01 -14.84
N THR A 114 -12.10 -1.65 -14.03
CA THR A 114 -13.42 -1.10 -13.63
C THR A 114 -13.35 -0.38 -12.29
N VAL A 115 -12.35 -0.70 -11.46
CA VAL A 115 -11.97 0.02 -10.24
C VAL A 115 -10.45 0.21 -10.25
N GLY A 116 -10.00 1.40 -9.84
CA GLY A 116 -8.59 1.81 -9.97
C GLY A 116 -8.30 2.47 -11.32
N THR A 117 -7.02 2.65 -11.63
CA THR A 117 -6.56 3.26 -12.90
C THR A 117 -5.56 2.34 -13.58
N LEU A 118 -5.73 2.11 -14.89
CA LEU A 118 -4.80 1.31 -15.69
C LEU A 118 -3.77 2.19 -16.39
N SER A 119 -2.50 1.80 -16.33
CA SER A 119 -1.40 2.40 -17.10
C SER A 119 -0.56 1.28 -17.72
N GLY A 120 -0.80 0.98 -19.00
CA GLY A 120 -0.21 -0.19 -19.64
C GLY A 120 -0.72 -1.48 -19.00
N ASN A 121 0.18 -2.28 -18.43
CA ASN A 121 -0.13 -3.54 -17.74
C ASN A 121 -0.08 -3.42 -16.22
N GLU A 122 0.00 -2.20 -15.71
CA GLU A 122 -0.01 -1.90 -14.28
C GLU A 122 -1.35 -1.28 -13.90
N VAL A 123 -1.84 -1.62 -12.71
CA VAL A 123 -3.06 -1.06 -12.13
C VAL A 123 -2.73 -0.33 -10.82
N THR A 124 -3.18 0.91 -10.72
CA THR A 124 -3.17 1.68 -9.47
C THR A 124 -4.50 1.45 -8.75
N THR A 125 -4.46 1.04 -7.48
CA THR A 125 -5.65 0.97 -6.62
C THR A 125 -6.27 2.35 -6.42
N ASP A 126 -7.57 2.38 -6.09
CA ASP A 126 -8.24 3.61 -5.71
C ASP A 126 -7.78 4.14 -4.32
N ALA A 127 -8.37 5.26 -3.90
CA ALA A 127 -8.05 5.89 -2.61
C ALA A 127 -8.47 5.04 -1.37
N SER A 128 -9.22 3.96 -1.58
CA SER A 128 -9.60 3.00 -0.53
C SER A 128 -8.77 1.71 -0.60
N GLY A 129 -7.87 1.57 -1.59
CA GLY A 129 -7.05 0.39 -1.77
C GLY A 129 -7.70 -0.72 -2.59
N HIS A 130 -8.73 -0.43 -3.38
CA HIS A 130 -9.39 -1.42 -4.24
C HIS A 130 -8.98 -1.30 -5.71
N ALA A 131 -8.96 -2.45 -6.39
CA ALA A 131 -8.85 -2.51 -7.84
C ALA A 131 -9.63 -3.70 -8.40
N THR A 132 -10.16 -3.52 -9.60
CA THR A 132 -10.79 -4.59 -10.40
C THR A 132 -10.27 -4.47 -11.82
N VAL A 133 -9.58 -5.51 -12.29
CA VAL A 133 -8.91 -5.55 -13.59
C VAL A 133 -9.48 -6.62 -14.48
N GLN A 134 -9.46 -6.34 -15.78
CA GLN A 134 -9.93 -7.22 -16.84
C GLN A 134 -8.74 -7.63 -17.70
N PHE A 135 -8.68 -8.90 -18.06
CA PHE A 135 -7.63 -9.49 -18.89
C PHE A 135 -8.17 -10.74 -19.59
N ASN A 136 -7.37 -11.33 -20.48
CA ASN A 136 -7.74 -12.54 -21.20
C ASN A 136 -6.73 -13.64 -20.87
N LEU A 137 -7.19 -14.72 -20.25
CA LEU A 137 -6.40 -15.93 -19.98
C LEU A 137 -6.40 -16.91 -21.17
N GLY A 138 -7.20 -16.64 -22.19
CA GLY A 138 -7.48 -17.54 -23.29
C GLY A 138 -8.38 -18.71 -22.88
N ASN A 139 -8.59 -19.62 -23.82
CA ASN A 139 -9.26 -20.90 -23.54
C ASN A 139 -8.24 -21.82 -22.86
N VAL A 140 -8.18 -21.75 -21.53
CA VAL A 140 -7.23 -22.53 -20.74
C VAL A 140 -7.75 -23.96 -20.60
N ASN A 141 -7.02 -24.90 -21.21
CA ASN A 141 -7.28 -26.34 -21.12
C ASN A 141 -6.51 -27.00 -19.96
N ALA A 142 -5.75 -26.21 -19.20
CA ALA A 142 -4.91 -26.63 -18.07
C ALA A 142 -5.06 -25.63 -16.91
N ALA A 143 -4.58 -26.02 -15.73
CA ALA A 143 -4.60 -25.13 -14.57
C ALA A 143 -3.70 -23.91 -14.82
N THR A 144 -4.28 -22.72 -14.68
CA THR A 144 -3.60 -21.43 -14.75
C THR A 144 -3.76 -20.73 -13.41
N PHE A 145 -2.66 -20.18 -12.91
CA PHE A 145 -2.60 -19.47 -11.63
C PHE A 145 -2.26 -18.01 -11.88
N VAL A 146 -2.95 -17.11 -11.18
CA VAL A 146 -2.71 -15.67 -11.25
C VAL A 146 -2.38 -15.16 -9.86
N ARG A 147 -1.38 -14.29 -9.75
CA ARG A 147 -1.09 -13.54 -8.53
C ARG A 147 -0.97 -12.06 -8.81
N VAL A 148 -1.24 -11.27 -7.78
CA VAL A 148 -1.03 -9.81 -7.78
C VAL A 148 0.26 -9.53 -7.04
N GLU A 149 1.09 -8.64 -7.58
CA GLU A 149 2.38 -8.26 -7.01
C GLU A 149 2.51 -6.74 -6.94
N SER A 150 3.13 -6.25 -5.85
CA SER A 150 3.75 -4.93 -5.88
C SER A 150 5.00 -5.01 -6.76
N PRO A 151 5.30 -4.00 -7.59
CA PRO A 151 6.59 -3.90 -8.27
C PRO A 151 7.76 -3.84 -7.29
#